data_AF-A0A142YP68-F1
#
_entry.id   AF-A0A142YP68-F1
#
_cell.length_a   1.000
_cell.length_b   1.000
_cell.length_c   1.000
_cell.angle_alpha   90.00
_cell.angle_beta   90.00
_cell.angle_gamma   90.00
#
_symmetry.space_group_name_H-M   'P 1'
#
loop_
_entity.id
_entity.type
_entity.pdbx_description
1 polymer ?
#
loop_
_entity_poly.entity_id
_entity_poly.type
_entity_poly.pdbx_seq_one_letter_code
_entity_poly.pdbx_strand_id
1 'polypeptide(L)' 'MAVEDVRTVAPQVLRHRIVVNYNAQADGQTSDTIVKRLLDEIPVRKGAPDAAASAIFRS' A
#
# COMPACT_ATOMS: atom_id res chain seq x y z
N MET A 1 -4.89 5.10 16.25
CA MET A 1 -4.33 4.26 15.17
C MET A 1 -3.08 4.93 14.70
N ALA A 2 -1.96 4.24 14.83
CA ALA A 2 -0.66 4.70 14.36
C ALA A 2 -0.46 4.26 12.90
N VAL A 3 0.50 4.87 12.20
CA VAL A 3 0.82 4.50 10.80
C VAL A 3 1.23 3.03 10.69
N GLU A 4 1.84 2.53 11.75
CA GLU A 4 2.32 1.17 11.95
C GLU A 4 1.16 0.17 11.86
N ASP A 5 0.00 0.48 12.47
CA ASP A 5 -1.19 -0.38 12.43
C ASP A 5 -1.64 -0.61 10.97
N VAL A 6 -1.64 0.45 10.16
CA VAL A 6 -1.99 0.40 8.73
C VAL A 6 -0.96 -0.44 7.96
N ARG A 7 0.33 -0.26 8.25
CA ARG A 7 1.41 -0.99 7.58
C ARG A 7 1.34 -2.49 7.89
N THR A 8 0.93 -2.88 9.09
CA THR A 8 0.76 -4.28 9.49
C THR A 8 -0.40 -4.97 8.76
N VAL A 9 -1.49 -4.26 8.45
CA VAL A 9 -2.66 -4.84 7.75
C VAL A 9 -2.58 -4.71 6.22
N ALA A 10 -1.66 -3.90 5.68
CA ALA A 10 -1.54 -3.66 4.25
C ALA A 10 -1.31 -4.94 3.40
N PRO A 11 -0.41 -5.89 3.77
CA PRO A 11 -0.21 -7.11 2.99
C PRO A 11 -1.49 -7.93 2.82
N GLN A 12 -2.24 -8.11 3.90
CA GLN A 12 -3.47 -8.91 3.93
C GLN A 12 -4.55 -8.34 2.99
N VAL A 13 -4.67 -7.01 2.94
CA VAL A 13 -5.69 -6.29 2.18
C VAL A 13 -5.30 -6.15 0.71
N LEU A 14 -4.03 -5.84 0.43
CA LEU A 14 -3.59 -5.49 -0.92
C LEU A 14 -3.22 -6.71 -1.78
N ARG A 15 -2.82 -7.85 -1.20
CA ARG A 15 -2.43 -9.06 -1.95
C ARG A 15 -3.47 -9.54 -2.97
N HIS A 16 -4.75 -9.36 -2.66
CA HIS A 16 -5.89 -9.76 -3.51
C HIS A 16 -6.42 -8.63 -4.39
N ARG A 17 -5.86 -7.42 -4.25
CA ARG A 17 -6.25 -6.21 -4.99
C ARG A 17 -5.26 -5.82 -6.08
N ILE A 18 -4.22 -6.62 -6.29
CA ILE A 18 -3.20 -6.41 -7.30
C ILE A 18 -3.24 -7.59 -8.26
N VAL A 19 -3.37 -7.27 -9.55
CA VAL A 19 -3.28 -8.25 -10.64
C VAL A 19 -1.90 -8.16 -11.25
N VAL A 20 -1.16 -9.27 -11.25
CA VAL A 20 0.17 -9.36 -11.85
C VAL A 20 0.03 -9.67 -13.34
N ASN A 21 0.72 -8.91 -14.19
CA ASN A 21 0.73 -9.14 -15.63
C ASN A 21 1.62 -10.34 -16.02
N TYR A 22 1.50 -10.81 -17.26
CA TYR A 22 2.21 -12.01 -17.74
C TYR A 22 3.74 -11.89 -17.63
N ASN A 23 4.31 -10.74 -18.03
CA ASN A 23 5.76 -10.55 -17.98
C ASN A 23 6.29 -10.62 -16.54
N ALA A 24 5.60 -9.97 -15.60
CA ALA A 24 5.96 -10.02 -14.20
C ALA A 24 5.80 -11.43 -13.60
N GLN A 25 4.78 -12.19 -14.02
CA GLN A 25 4.66 -13.61 -13.65
C GLN A 25 5.82 -14.45 -14.20
N ALA A 26 6.25 -14.21 -15.44
CA ALA A 26 7.41 -14.88 -16.05
C ALA A 26 8.71 -14.57 -15.30
N ASP A 27 8.83 -13.36 -14.74
CA ASP A 27 9.93 -12.94 -13.87
C ASP A 27 9.79 -13.44 -12.42
N GLY A 28 8.79 -14.28 -12.12
CA GLY A 28 8.57 -14.86 -10.79
C GLY A 28 7.96 -13.90 -9.76
N GLN A 29 7.42 -12.76 -10.21
CA GLN A 29 6.79 -11.80 -9.32
C GLN A 29 5.40 -12.27 -8.87
N THR A 30 5.09 -12.02 -7.60
CA THR A 30 3.78 -12.27 -6.99
C THR A 30 3.21 -11.00 -6.38
N SER A 31 1.91 -10.97 -6.14
CA SER A 31 1.28 -9.84 -5.44
C SER A 31 1.94 -9.55 -4.09
N ASP A 32 2.32 -10.58 -3.32
CA ASP A 32 3.06 -10.41 -2.06
C ASP A 32 4.42 -9.72 -2.24
N THR A 33 5.20 -10.14 -3.23
CA THR A 33 6.51 -9.51 -3.51
C THR A 33 6.38 -8.05 -3.91
N ILE A 34 5.35 -7.72 -4.70
CA ILE A 34 5.08 -6.34 -5.13
C ILE A 34 4.62 -5.49 -3.94
N VAL A 35 3.68 -5.98 -3.13
CA VAL A 35 3.20 -5.25 -1.95
C VAL A 35 4.35 -4.99 -0.97
N LYS A 36 5.19 -6.00 -0.70
CA LYS A 36 6.36 -5.83 0.16
C LYS A 36 7.28 -4.72 -0.36
N ARG A 37 7.63 -4.77 -1.65
CA ARG A 37 8.48 -3.75 -2.28
C ARG A 37 7.87 -2.35 -2.18
N LEU A 38 6.57 -2.21 -2.46
CA LEU A 38 5.86 -0.93 -2.32
C LEU A 38 5.91 -0.40 -0.89
N LEU A 39 5.69 -1.26 0.10
CA LEU A 39 5.75 -0.84 1.49
C LEU A 39 7.17 -0.40 1.88
N ASP A 40 8.20 -1.11 1.42
CA ASP A 40 9.61 -0.82 1.73
C ASP A 40 10.11 0.46 1.03
N GLU A 41 9.76 0.68 -0.24
CA GLU A 41 10.27 1.79 -1.05
C GLU A 41 9.53 3.11 -0.84
N ILE A 42 8.26 3.08 -0.42
CA ILE A 42 7.46 4.29 -0.25
C ILE A 42 7.62 4.82 1.19
N PRO A 43 8.28 5.97 1.39
CA PRO A 43 8.47 6.53 2.72
C PRO A 43 7.14 7.03 3.29
N VAL A 44 6.98 6.91 4.61
CA VAL A 44 5.86 7.51 5.32
C VAL A 44 5.96 9.03 5.17
N ARG A 45 5.06 9.62 4.40
CA ARG A 45 4.93 11.07 4.33
C ARG A 45 4.26 11.56 5.60
N LYS A 46 4.91 12.49 6.32
CA LYS A 46 4.18 13.35 7.26
C LYS A 46 3.26 14.23 6.41
N GLY A 47 1.96 13.92 6.43
CA GLY A 47 0.97 14.57 5.58
C GLY A 47 0.93 16.09 5.75
N ALA A 48 0.36 16.79 4.76
CA ALA A 48 -0.08 18.18 4.94
C ALA A 48 -1.08 18.26 6.12
N PRO A 49 -1.17 19.40 6.83
CA PRO A 49 -2.00 19.53 8.02
C PRO A 49 -3.42 18.99 7.82
N ASP A 50 -3.90 18.30 8.85
CA ASP A 50 -5.08 17.44 8.97
C ASP A 50 -6.39 17.99 8.35
N ALA A 51 -6.47 19.30 8.18
CA ALA A 51 -7.58 20.00 7.55
C ALA A 51 -7.86 19.53 6.11
N ALA A 52 -6.84 19.20 5.32
CA ALA A 52 -7.01 18.75 3.94
C ALA A 52 -7.50 17.29 3.84
N ALA A 53 -7.06 16.42 4.74
CA ALA A 53 -7.47 15.00 4.76
C ALA A 53 -8.92 14.84 5.25
N SER A 54 -9.31 15.62 6.27
CA SER A 54 -10.67 15.60 6.83
C SER A 54 -11.77 16.07 5.87
N ALA A 55 -11.43 16.76 4.78
CA ALA A 55 -12.39 17.16 3.75
C ALA A 55 -12.69 16.02 2.76
N ILE A 56 -11.76 15.09 2.56
CA ILE A 56 -11.86 14.01 1.57
C ILE A 56 -12.64 12.81 2.14
N PHE A 57 -12.52 12.53 3.44
CA PHE A 57 -13.15 11.37 4.08
C PHE A 57 -14.56 11.64 4.68
N ARG A 58 -15.15 12.82 4.45
CA ARG A 58 -16.48 13.20 4.98
C ARG A 58 -17.65 13.02 3.99
N SER A 59 -17.42 12.46 2.80
CA SER A 59 -18.45 12.18 1.78
C SER A 59 -18.87 10.72 1.77
#